data_AF-A0A3D2U5K9-F1
#
_entry.id   AF-A0A3D2U5K9-F1
#
_cell.length_a   1.000
_cell.length_b   1.000
_cell.length_c   1.000
_cell.angle_alpha   90.00
_cell.angle_beta   90.00
_cell.angle_gamma   90.00
#
_symmetry.space_group_name_H-M   'P 1'
#
loop_
_entity.id
_entity.type
_entity.pdbx_description
1 polymer ?
#
loop_
_entity_poly.entity_id
_entity_poly.type
_entity_poly.pdbx_seq_one_letter_code
_entity_poly.pdbx_strand_id
1 'polypeptide(L)'
;MVSSVANPYYPPPRHIVSPPPPLQYKFAMPATRSRRYSPLPWLVVVVGVALQAMFLQSVLGDRALASQWFSTHTWSEVVGGLGGVVDAESGVVRRDVGYLVLFGGLSSVSGVLILIGSLVTRRRTGRSIGTEATGWAVRGWSWWWLPGAWELIRVVGVLTGLEWFQELSIRTVSLVEATALAGWLSAWLVTTWPVDANPLESSSSPCRRTWLLALGAVGVYCVCAIAINWARYNNLLIPHGDSAMYEEHLWNVWHGKGFRSYLDDGRLFLGEHPQVVHLLLSPLHWLWPSHQVLELCESVGLAAGALAIL
;
A
#
# COMPACT_ATOMS: atom_id res chain seq x y z
N MET A 1 -52.77 -82.84 -32.77
CA MET A 1 -53.87 -81.84 -32.80
C MET A 1 -53.26 -80.48 -32.51
N VAL A 2 -53.44 -79.53 -33.44
CA VAL A 2 -53.46 -78.06 -33.26
C VAL A 2 -52.26 -77.45 -32.48
N SER A 3 -51.24 -76.88 -33.14
CA SER A 3 -51.19 -75.55 -33.77
C SER A 3 -51.08 -74.36 -32.79
N SER A 4 -50.20 -73.44 -33.19
CA SER A 4 -50.14 -72.01 -32.87
C SER A 4 -49.25 -71.63 -31.68
N VAL A 5 -48.39 -70.60 -31.71
CA VAL A 5 -48.40 -69.36 -32.50
C VAL A 5 -46.97 -68.92 -32.85
N ALA A 6 -46.86 -68.33 -34.04
CA ALA A 6 -45.75 -67.68 -34.72
C ALA A 6 -45.26 -66.38 -34.01
N ASN A 7 -43.93 -66.17 -33.86
CA ASN A 7 -43.09 -65.23 -34.64
C ASN A 7 -43.11 -63.79 -34.04
N PRO A 8 -42.32 -62.76 -34.45
CA PRO A 8 -41.15 -62.69 -35.36
C PRO A 8 -40.01 -61.76 -34.85
N TYR A 9 -39.01 -61.55 -35.72
CA TYR A 9 -38.05 -60.42 -35.77
C TYR A 9 -36.71 -60.53 -35.04
N TYR A 10 -35.73 -61.11 -35.73
CA TYR A 10 -34.36 -60.59 -35.70
C TYR A 10 -33.92 -60.29 -37.14
N PRO A 11 -33.56 -59.04 -37.49
CA PRO A 11 -32.90 -58.73 -38.75
C PRO A 11 -31.40 -59.10 -38.69
N PRO A 12 -30.75 -59.36 -39.83
CA PRO A 12 -29.33 -59.73 -39.88
C PRO A 12 -28.40 -58.55 -39.55
N PRO A 13 -27.13 -58.81 -39.14
CA PRO A 13 -26.22 -57.77 -38.69
C PRO A 13 -25.83 -56.82 -39.82
N ARG A 14 -25.97 -55.51 -39.55
CA ARG A 14 -25.47 -54.44 -40.42
C ARG A 14 -23.94 -54.38 -40.33
N HIS A 15 -23.27 -54.39 -41.49
CA HIS A 15 -21.86 -54.03 -41.59
C HIS A 15 -21.64 -52.60 -41.05
N ILE A 16 -20.88 -52.48 -39.97
CA ILE A 16 -20.42 -51.20 -39.44
C ILE A 16 -19.25 -50.75 -40.31
N VAL A 17 -19.50 -49.79 -41.19
CA VAL A 17 -18.43 -49.05 -41.86
C VAL A 17 -17.86 -48.08 -40.84
N SER A 18 -16.63 -48.32 -40.39
CA SER A 18 -15.90 -47.39 -39.54
C SER A 18 -15.58 -46.09 -40.31
N PRO A 19 -15.74 -44.91 -39.69
CA PRO A 19 -15.30 -43.67 -40.31
C PRO A 19 -13.76 -43.67 -40.42
N PRO A 20 -13.19 -43.03 -41.46
CA PRO A 20 -11.75 -42.92 -41.60
C PRO A 20 -11.15 -42.14 -40.41
N PRO A 21 -9.91 -42.46 -39.99
CA PRO A 21 -9.28 -41.77 -38.88
C PRO A 21 -9.07 -40.28 -39.21
N PRO A 22 -9.17 -39.39 -38.21
CA PRO A 22 -8.93 -37.97 -38.44
C PRO A 22 -7.49 -37.77 -38.92
N LEU A 23 -7.34 -37.03 -40.02
CA LEU A 23 -6.06 -36.57 -40.54
C LEU A 23 -5.30 -35.86 -39.41
N GLN A 24 -4.25 -36.51 -38.91
CA GLN A 24 -3.26 -35.87 -38.06
C GLN A 24 -2.57 -34.78 -38.87
N TYR A 25 -2.96 -33.53 -38.66
CA TYR A 25 -2.15 -32.37 -39.02
C TYR A 25 -0.85 -32.41 -38.20
N LYS A 26 0.13 -33.18 -38.68
CA LYS A 26 1.54 -33.01 -38.31
C LYS A 26 2.03 -31.72 -38.96
N PHE A 27 2.78 -30.94 -38.19
CA PHE A 27 3.39 -29.64 -38.52
C PHE A 27 2.56 -28.38 -38.23
N ALA A 28 2.07 -28.24 -37.00
CA ALA A 28 2.15 -26.92 -36.37
C ALA A 28 3.62 -26.69 -35.98
N MET A 29 4.38 -25.95 -36.80
CA MET A 29 5.65 -25.40 -36.35
C MET A 29 5.40 -24.64 -35.05
N PRO A 30 6.23 -24.80 -34.00
CA PRO A 30 6.18 -23.86 -32.89
C PRO A 30 6.52 -22.49 -33.48
N ALA A 31 5.54 -21.59 -33.51
CA ALA A 31 5.79 -20.18 -33.75
C ALA A 31 6.77 -19.75 -32.64
N THR A 32 8.05 -19.69 -32.98
CA THR A 32 9.08 -19.06 -32.16
C THR A 32 8.69 -17.59 -32.12
N ARG A 33 7.86 -17.23 -31.14
CA ARG A 33 7.51 -15.86 -30.83
C ARG A 33 8.83 -15.20 -30.49
N SER A 34 9.45 -14.54 -31.48
CA SER A 34 10.65 -13.75 -31.27
C SER A 34 10.31 -12.82 -30.11
N ARG A 35 10.89 -13.04 -28.93
CA ARG A 35 10.76 -12.13 -27.79
C ARG A 35 11.40 -10.83 -28.25
N ARG A 36 10.62 -9.95 -28.87
CA ARG A 36 11.05 -8.58 -29.13
C ARG A 36 11.35 -7.99 -27.76
N TYR A 37 12.62 -7.71 -27.50
CA TYR A 37 13.01 -6.93 -26.35
C TYR A 37 12.31 -5.58 -26.47
N SER A 38 11.33 -5.35 -25.59
CA SER A 38 10.72 -4.03 -25.47
C SER A 38 11.60 -3.20 -24.52
N PRO A 39 12.13 -2.04 -24.94
CA PRO A 39 12.89 -1.16 -24.06
C PRO A 39 11.99 -0.45 -23.04
N LEU A 40 10.66 -0.50 -23.23
CA LEU A 40 9.67 0.24 -22.43
C LEU A 40 9.80 0.04 -20.90
N PRO A 41 9.94 -1.19 -20.36
CA PRO A 41 10.05 -1.39 -18.92
C PRO A 41 11.23 -0.66 -18.29
N TRP A 42 12.36 -0.63 -18.99
CA TRP A 42 13.58 0.00 -18.51
C TRP A 42 13.51 1.52 -18.64
N LEU A 43 12.83 2.03 -19.68
CA LEU A 43 12.53 3.44 -19.79
C LEU A 43 11.63 3.92 -18.64
N VAL A 44 10.61 3.15 -18.25
CA VAL A 44 9.77 3.47 -17.09
C VAL A 44 10.60 3.55 -15.80
N VAL A 45 11.56 2.65 -15.61
CA VAL A 45 12.48 2.68 -14.47
C VAL A 45 13.34 3.95 -14.48
N VAL A 46 14.00 4.24 -15.59
CA VAL A 46 14.87 5.42 -15.72
C VAL A 46 14.10 6.71 -15.48
N VAL A 47 12.91 6.85 -16.09
CA VAL A 47 12.05 8.02 -15.90
C VAL A 47 11.55 8.10 -14.46
N GLY A 48 11.09 6.99 -13.87
CA GLY A 48 10.66 6.96 -12.48
C GLY A 48 11.77 7.39 -11.51
N VAL A 49 13.00 6.90 -11.72
CA VAL A 49 14.17 7.30 -10.91
C VAL A 49 14.52 8.77 -11.10
N ALA A 50 14.46 9.28 -12.33
CA ALA A 50 14.70 10.69 -12.63
C ALA A 50 13.68 11.61 -11.92
N LEU A 51 12.40 11.25 -11.99
CA LEU A 51 11.31 11.96 -11.33
C LEU A 51 11.46 11.93 -9.80
N GLN A 52 11.82 10.78 -9.22
CA GLN A 52 12.07 10.67 -7.78
C GLN A 52 13.30 11.47 -7.35
N ALA A 53 14.37 11.48 -8.15
CA ALA A 53 15.55 12.29 -7.87
C ALA A 53 15.23 13.78 -7.87
N MET A 54 14.41 14.24 -8.83
CA MET A 54 13.95 15.63 -8.91
C MET A 54 13.10 16.01 -7.69
N PHE A 55 12.12 15.17 -7.33
CA PHE A 55 11.31 15.35 -6.13
C PHE A 55 12.16 15.44 -4.85
N LEU A 56 13.06 14.47 -4.63
CA LEU A 56 13.92 14.46 -3.45
C LEU A 56 14.90 15.63 -3.42
N GLN A 57 15.38 16.10 -4.57
CA GLN A 57 16.23 17.28 -4.64
C GLN A 57 15.50 18.51 -4.12
N SER A 58 14.26 18.72 -4.55
CA SER A 58 13.42 19.83 -4.09
C SER A 58 13.07 19.72 -2.61
N VAL A 59 12.74 18.52 -2.12
CA VAL A 59 12.42 18.33 -0.69
C VAL A 59 13.65 18.56 0.18
N LEU A 60 14.83 18.04 -0.21
CA LEU A 60 16.06 18.20 0.57
C LEU A 60 16.64 19.61 0.46
N GLY A 61 16.35 20.35 -0.62
CA GLY A 61 16.77 21.74 -0.82
C GLY A 61 15.88 22.77 -0.13
N ASP A 62 14.71 22.38 0.39
CA ASP A 62 13.78 23.28 1.08
C ASP A 62 13.49 22.80 2.50
N ARG A 63 13.84 23.64 3.49
CA ARG A 63 13.59 23.37 4.91
C ARG A 63 12.11 23.12 5.21
N ALA A 64 11.20 23.86 4.58
CA ALA A 64 9.78 23.73 4.83
C ALA A 64 9.27 22.34 4.44
N LEU A 65 9.75 21.81 3.31
CA LEU A 65 9.43 20.46 2.85
C LEU A 65 10.15 19.40 3.70
N ALA A 66 11.46 19.54 3.92
CA ALA A 66 12.26 18.58 4.68
C ALA A 66 11.79 18.40 6.13
N SER A 67 11.29 19.48 6.75
CA SER A 67 10.78 19.45 8.13
C SER A 67 9.57 18.54 8.33
N GLN A 68 8.89 18.14 7.26
CA GLN A 68 7.80 17.17 7.32
C GLN A 68 8.30 15.74 7.56
N TRP A 69 9.59 15.47 7.30
CA TRP A 69 10.19 14.14 7.39
C TRP A 69 11.25 14.05 8.47
N PHE A 70 12.01 15.13 8.67
CA PHE A 70 13.21 15.13 9.49
C PHE A 70 13.22 16.27 10.51
N SER A 71 13.86 16.01 11.65
CA SER A 71 14.33 17.11 12.51
C SER A 71 15.39 17.93 11.76
N THR A 72 15.60 19.20 12.13
CA THR A 72 16.65 20.04 11.54
C THR A 72 18.03 19.37 11.60
N HIS A 73 18.34 18.70 12.71
CA HIS A 73 19.59 17.97 12.89
C HIS A 73 19.72 16.83 11.87
N THR A 74 18.74 15.92 11.84
CA THR A 74 18.73 14.77 10.94
C THR A 74 18.76 15.20 9.47
N TRP A 75 18.03 16.27 9.12
CA TRP A 75 18.06 16.83 7.77
C TRP A 75 19.46 17.31 7.38
N SER A 76 20.15 18.05 8.27
CA SER A 76 21.51 18.52 8.00
C SER A 76 22.52 17.39 7.81
N GLU A 77 22.40 16.29 8.58
CA GLU A 77 23.23 15.11 8.45
C GLU A 77 22.97 14.36 7.13
N VAL A 78 21.70 14.19 6.76
CA VAL A 78 21.31 13.55 5.49
C VAL A 78 21.83 14.35 4.30
N VAL A 79 21.59 15.68 4.29
CA VAL A 79 22.09 16.54 3.22
C VAL A 79 23.61 16.56 3.16
N GLY A 80 24.28 16.63 4.32
CA GLY A 80 25.73 16.56 4.43
C GLY A 80 26.32 15.26 3.89
N GLY A 81 25.70 14.11 4.24
CA GLY A 81 26.10 12.80 3.74
C GLY A 81 25.92 12.65 2.21
N LEU A 82 25.00 13.39 1.62
CA LEU A 82 24.76 13.43 0.17
C LEU A 82 25.58 14.53 -0.55
N GLY A 83 26.45 15.24 0.16
CA GLY A 83 27.35 16.26 -0.39
C GLY A 83 26.75 17.66 -0.52
N GLY A 84 25.56 17.90 0.04
CA GLY A 84 25.01 19.24 0.24
C GLY A 84 25.55 19.89 1.52
N VAL A 85 25.22 21.16 1.73
CA VAL A 85 25.64 21.93 2.92
C VAL A 85 24.45 22.73 3.43
N VAL A 86 24.01 22.41 4.64
CA VAL A 86 22.97 23.14 5.37
C VAL A 86 23.60 23.75 6.61
N ASP A 87 23.31 25.02 6.85
CA ASP A 87 23.64 25.66 8.11
C ASP A 87 22.62 25.20 9.16
N ALA A 88 23.05 24.38 10.12
CA ALA A 88 22.16 23.78 11.10
C ALA A 88 21.48 24.81 12.03
N GLU A 89 22.11 25.96 12.26
CA GLU A 89 21.59 27.01 13.14
C GLU A 89 20.56 27.89 12.42
N SER A 90 20.88 28.34 11.20
CA SER A 90 19.97 29.19 10.42
C SER A 90 18.94 28.39 9.60
N GLY A 91 19.21 27.12 9.34
CA GLY A 91 18.43 26.26 8.43
C GLY A 91 18.51 26.67 6.97
N VAL A 92 19.49 27.51 6.61
CA VAL A 92 19.72 27.95 5.23
C VAL A 92 20.54 26.91 4.50
N VAL A 93 20.04 26.48 3.33
CA VAL A 93 20.79 25.61 2.43
C VAL A 93 21.82 26.45 1.69
N ARG A 94 23.10 26.18 1.96
CA ARG A 94 24.24 26.86 1.31
C ARG A 94 24.67 26.15 0.02
N ARG A 95 24.40 24.85 -0.06
CA ARG A 95 24.65 24.03 -1.23
C ARG A 95 23.63 22.91 -1.31
N ASP A 96 22.90 22.86 -2.41
CA ASP A 96 21.95 21.78 -2.67
C ASP A 96 22.64 20.44 -2.93
N VAL A 97 21.92 19.36 -2.63
CA VAL A 97 22.32 18.02 -3.06
C VAL A 97 22.25 17.97 -4.58
N GLY A 98 23.33 17.48 -5.21
CA GLY A 98 23.39 17.39 -6.66
C GLY A 98 22.40 16.36 -7.20
N TYR A 99 21.58 16.74 -8.19
CA TYR A 99 20.64 15.84 -8.88
C TYR A 99 21.31 14.52 -9.32
N LEU A 100 22.51 14.57 -9.89
CA LEU A 100 23.23 13.39 -10.37
C LEU A 100 23.62 12.42 -9.23
N VAL A 101 23.84 12.93 -8.02
CA VAL A 101 24.13 12.11 -6.83
C VAL A 101 22.87 11.33 -6.44
N LEU A 102 21.73 12.01 -6.37
CA LEU A 102 20.43 11.39 -6.08
C LEU A 102 20.05 10.39 -7.17
N PHE A 103 20.13 10.79 -8.43
CA PHE A 103 19.82 9.93 -9.58
C PHE A 103 20.71 8.69 -9.61
N GLY A 104 22.02 8.83 -9.41
CA GLY A 104 22.97 7.71 -9.39
C GLY A 104 22.74 6.77 -8.21
N GLY A 105 22.50 7.32 -7.02
CA GLY A 105 22.16 6.55 -5.82
C GLY A 105 20.86 5.75 -5.99
N LEU A 106 19.78 6.42 -6.41
CA LEU A 106 18.49 5.79 -6.65
C LEU A 106 18.53 4.77 -7.80
N SER A 107 19.32 5.02 -8.85
CA SER A 107 19.53 4.06 -9.94
C SER A 107 20.20 2.78 -9.43
N SER A 108 21.21 2.93 -8.57
CA SER A 108 21.92 1.80 -7.95
C SER A 108 20.99 0.99 -7.05
N VAL A 109 20.25 1.67 -6.18
CA VAL A 109 19.23 1.05 -5.31
C VAL A 109 18.17 0.35 -6.15
N SER A 110 17.68 0.98 -7.22
CA SER A 110 16.67 0.40 -8.11
C SER A 110 17.16 -0.87 -8.79
N GLY A 111 18.40 -0.89 -9.29
CA GLY A 111 19.01 -2.07 -9.90
C GLY A 111 19.11 -3.24 -8.90
N VAL A 112 19.57 -2.96 -7.68
CA VAL A 112 19.66 -3.95 -6.60
C VAL A 112 18.28 -4.48 -6.23
N LEU A 113 17.30 -3.60 -6.03
CA LEU A 113 15.93 -3.98 -5.66
C LEU A 113 15.28 -4.83 -6.75
N ILE A 114 15.33 -4.40 -8.02
CA ILE A 114 14.79 -5.19 -9.15
C ILE A 114 15.42 -6.58 -9.17
N LEU A 115 16.74 -6.69 -9.02
CA LEU A 115 17.43 -7.98 -9.00
C LEU A 115 16.95 -8.87 -7.85
N ILE A 116 17.00 -8.36 -6.61
CA ILE A 116 16.61 -9.11 -5.41
C ILE A 116 15.13 -9.49 -5.46
N GLY A 117 14.25 -8.54 -5.75
CA GLY A 117 12.81 -8.79 -5.83
C GLY A 117 12.45 -9.75 -6.94
N SER A 118 13.14 -9.72 -8.09
CA SER A 118 12.94 -10.70 -9.17
C SER A 118 13.45 -12.09 -8.82
N LEU A 119 14.54 -12.20 -8.05
CA LEU A 119 15.04 -13.49 -7.53
C LEU A 119 14.05 -14.11 -6.54
N VAL A 120 13.50 -13.30 -5.63
CA VAL A 120 12.46 -13.74 -4.69
C VAL A 120 11.20 -14.18 -5.44
N THR A 121 10.77 -13.40 -6.42
CA THR A 121 9.57 -13.69 -7.24
C THR A 121 9.77 -14.96 -8.07
N ARG A 122 10.94 -15.13 -8.70
CA ARG A 122 11.31 -16.34 -9.46
C ARG A 122 11.15 -17.59 -8.61
N ARG A 123 11.68 -17.58 -7.38
CA ARG A 123 11.62 -18.74 -6.48
C ARG A 123 10.20 -19.19 -6.18
N ARG A 124 9.21 -18.32 -6.36
CA ARG A 124 7.80 -18.59 -6.06
C ARG A 124 6.96 -18.86 -7.29
N THR A 125 7.16 -18.10 -8.36
CA THR A 125 6.36 -18.20 -9.58
C THR A 125 6.93 -19.20 -10.58
N GLY A 126 8.19 -19.60 -10.44
CA GLY A 126 8.91 -20.45 -11.40
C GLY A 126 9.24 -19.76 -12.73
N ARG A 127 8.85 -18.49 -12.92
CA ARG A 127 9.06 -17.72 -14.15
C ARG A 127 10.49 -17.19 -14.25
N SER A 128 10.92 -16.85 -15.47
CA SER A 128 12.29 -16.33 -15.70
C SER A 128 12.50 -14.96 -15.03
N ILE A 129 13.70 -14.71 -14.49
CA ILE A 129 14.07 -13.45 -13.81
C ILE A 129 13.73 -12.25 -14.69
N GLY A 130 14.06 -12.30 -15.99
CA GLY A 130 13.79 -11.18 -16.89
C GLY A 130 12.30 -10.85 -17.03
N THR A 131 11.42 -11.86 -17.00
CA THR A 131 9.96 -11.63 -17.06
C THR A 131 9.46 -10.95 -15.79
N GLU A 132 9.91 -11.40 -14.61
CA GLU A 132 9.53 -10.78 -13.34
C GLU A 132 10.12 -9.37 -13.19
N ALA A 133 11.38 -9.19 -13.59
CA ALA A 133 12.05 -7.89 -13.58
C ALA A 133 11.32 -6.87 -14.46
N THR A 134 10.98 -7.25 -15.70
CA THR A 134 10.23 -6.35 -16.60
C THR A 134 8.80 -6.08 -16.11
N GLY A 135 8.14 -7.08 -15.51
CA GLY A 135 6.78 -6.94 -14.99
C GLY A 135 6.70 -5.99 -13.80
N TRP A 136 7.65 -6.08 -12.87
CA TRP A 136 7.74 -5.19 -11.72
C TRP A 136 8.35 -3.83 -12.08
N ALA A 137 9.30 -3.76 -13.01
CA ALA A 137 9.82 -2.50 -13.54
C ALA A 137 8.68 -1.58 -14.02
N VAL A 138 7.75 -2.10 -14.83
CA VAL A 138 6.61 -1.30 -15.32
C VAL A 138 5.67 -0.93 -14.17
N ARG A 139 5.19 -1.91 -13.39
CA ARG A 139 4.13 -1.70 -12.40
C ARG A 139 4.61 -1.00 -11.13
N GLY A 140 5.87 -1.20 -10.76
CA GLY A 140 6.50 -0.62 -9.59
C GLY A 140 6.96 0.80 -9.88
N TRP A 141 7.81 1.00 -10.90
CA TRP A 141 8.41 2.32 -11.14
C TRP A 141 7.43 3.32 -11.76
N SER A 142 6.26 2.90 -12.25
CA SER A 142 5.18 3.82 -12.58
C SER A 142 4.69 4.64 -11.38
N TRP A 143 4.80 4.12 -10.15
CA TRP A 143 4.39 4.85 -8.96
C TRP A 143 5.27 6.05 -8.64
N TRP A 144 6.53 6.06 -9.08
CA TRP A 144 7.43 7.21 -8.97
C TRP A 144 7.06 8.37 -9.89
N TRP A 145 6.07 8.18 -10.77
CA TRP A 145 5.49 9.27 -11.54
C TRP A 145 4.61 10.18 -10.68
N LEU A 146 4.05 9.68 -9.58
CA LEU A 146 3.24 10.47 -8.67
C LEU A 146 4.04 11.60 -8.00
N PRO A 147 5.18 11.34 -7.32
CA PRO A 147 6.02 12.41 -6.77
C PRO A 147 6.62 13.31 -7.86
N GLY A 148 6.96 12.74 -9.02
CA GLY A 148 7.38 13.53 -10.19
C GLY A 148 6.33 14.51 -10.69
N ALA A 149 5.09 14.05 -10.87
CA ALA A 149 3.97 14.88 -11.30
C ALA A 149 3.64 15.94 -10.25
N TRP A 150 3.64 15.56 -8.97
CA TRP A 150 3.47 16.50 -7.87
C TRP A 150 4.55 17.60 -7.91
N GLU A 151 5.81 17.24 -8.14
CA GLU A 151 6.91 18.21 -8.21
C GLU A 151 6.77 19.15 -9.41
N LEU A 152 6.38 18.63 -10.57
CA LEU A 152 6.11 19.47 -11.75
C LEU A 152 4.97 20.47 -11.49
N ILE A 153 3.88 20.02 -10.86
CA ILE A 153 2.77 20.91 -10.48
C ILE A 153 3.26 21.95 -9.45
N ARG A 154 4.10 21.55 -8.50
CA ARG A 154 4.70 22.48 -7.52
C ARG A 154 5.56 23.54 -8.16
N VAL A 155 6.42 23.17 -9.11
CA VAL A 155 7.22 24.15 -9.86
C VAL A 155 6.31 25.14 -10.59
N VAL A 156 5.21 24.69 -11.22
CA VAL A 156 4.23 25.60 -11.82
C VAL A 156 3.56 26.48 -10.77
N GLY A 157 3.20 25.94 -9.60
CA GLY A 157 2.64 26.71 -8.48
C GLY A 157 3.57 27.81 -7.97
N VAL A 158 4.88 27.52 -7.90
CA VAL A 158 5.91 28.50 -7.56
C VAL A 158 6.03 29.58 -8.65
N LEU A 159 6.09 29.18 -9.92
CA LEU A 159 6.21 30.11 -11.05
C LEU A 159 4.98 31.03 -11.19
N THR A 160 3.80 30.58 -10.77
CA THR A 160 2.55 31.34 -10.81
C THR A 160 2.32 32.18 -9.54
N GLY A 161 3.14 32.01 -8.50
CA GLY A 161 3.02 32.76 -7.24
C GLY A 161 1.81 32.37 -6.39
N LEU A 162 1.27 31.16 -6.55
CA LEU A 162 0.08 30.72 -5.81
C LEU A 162 0.45 30.28 -4.38
N GLU A 163 0.32 31.20 -3.42
CA GLU A 163 0.68 30.96 -2.01
C GLU A 163 -0.06 29.78 -1.38
N TRP A 164 -1.37 29.64 -1.64
CA TRP A 164 -2.17 28.52 -1.12
C TRP A 164 -1.64 27.16 -1.62
N PHE A 165 -1.07 27.12 -2.83
CA PHE A 165 -0.53 25.90 -3.41
C PHE A 165 0.80 25.51 -2.74
N GLN A 166 1.61 26.49 -2.33
CA GLN A 166 2.85 26.25 -1.59
C GLN A 166 2.55 25.60 -0.23
N GLU A 167 1.57 26.14 0.50
CA GLU A 167 1.14 25.58 1.79
C GLU A 167 0.55 24.17 1.62
N LEU A 168 -0.29 23.97 0.59
CA LEU A 168 -0.81 22.64 0.26
C LEU A 168 0.31 21.65 -0.06
N SER A 169 1.34 22.10 -0.79
CA SER A 169 2.50 21.27 -1.12
C SER A 169 3.22 20.81 0.15
N ILE A 170 3.52 21.72 1.07
CA ILE A 170 4.15 21.37 2.35
C ILE A 170 3.34 20.31 3.09
N ARG A 171 2.01 20.44 3.15
CA ARG A 171 1.15 19.49 3.87
C ARG A 171 0.96 18.15 3.18
N THR A 172 1.17 18.08 1.86
CA THR A 172 0.90 16.88 1.06
C THR A 172 2.15 16.09 0.68
N VAL A 173 3.34 16.65 0.87
CA VAL A 173 4.62 16.02 0.47
C VAL A 173 4.80 14.61 1.07
N SER A 174 4.49 14.43 2.36
CA SER A 174 4.57 13.13 3.04
C SER A 174 3.52 12.14 2.54
N LEU A 175 2.31 12.61 2.24
CA LEU A 175 1.24 11.77 1.72
C LEU A 175 1.57 11.24 0.33
N VAL A 176 2.14 12.08 -0.52
CA VAL A 176 2.52 11.74 -1.90
C VAL A 176 3.61 10.66 -1.90
N GLU A 177 4.67 10.85 -1.12
CA GLU A 177 5.77 9.89 -1.01
C GLU A 177 5.28 8.56 -0.40
N ALA A 178 4.48 8.62 0.67
CA ALA A 178 3.92 7.42 1.29
C ALA A 178 3.01 6.64 0.33
N THR A 179 2.19 7.34 -0.47
CA THR A 179 1.32 6.72 -1.48
C THR A 179 2.13 6.07 -2.59
N ALA A 180 3.18 6.73 -3.06
CA ALA A 180 4.07 6.19 -4.08
C ALA A 180 4.81 4.94 -3.59
N LEU A 181 5.36 4.98 -2.37
CA LEU A 181 5.99 3.84 -1.72
C LEU A 181 5.03 2.67 -1.52
N ALA A 182 3.82 2.94 -1.03
CA ALA A 182 2.79 1.92 -0.84
C ALA A 182 2.40 1.26 -2.17
N GLY A 183 2.21 2.06 -3.22
CA GLY A 183 1.92 1.56 -4.56
C GLY A 183 3.06 0.75 -5.16
N TRP A 184 4.30 1.23 -5.03
CA TRP A 184 5.51 0.53 -5.48
C TRP A 184 5.68 -0.82 -4.80
N LEU A 185 5.47 -0.88 -3.48
CA LEU A 185 5.53 -2.11 -2.70
C LEU A 185 4.37 -3.05 -3.05
N SER A 186 3.16 -2.53 -3.17
CA SER A 186 1.97 -3.29 -3.60
C SER A 186 2.18 -3.93 -4.97
N ALA A 187 2.75 -3.20 -5.92
CA ALA A 187 3.09 -3.74 -7.24
C ALA A 187 4.03 -4.94 -7.14
N TRP A 188 5.03 -4.90 -6.25
CA TRP A 188 5.89 -6.04 -5.99
C TRP A 188 5.14 -7.22 -5.35
N LEU A 189 4.31 -6.94 -4.34
CA LEU A 189 3.52 -7.95 -3.62
C LEU A 189 2.58 -8.70 -4.57
N VAL A 190 1.89 -7.99 -5.47
CA VAL A 190 1.01 -8.60 -6.49
C VAL A 190 1.80 -9.45 -7.48
N THR A 191 3.05 -9.07 -7.81
CA THR A 191 3.90 -9.93 -8.67
C THR A 191 4.42 -11.16 -7.93
N THR A 192 4.72 -11.05 -6.64
CA THR A 192 5.26 -12.14 -5.81
C THR A 192 4.20 -13.11 -5.31
N TRP A 193 2.96 -12.65 -5.18
CA TRP A 193 1.77 -13.43 -4.84
C TRP A 193 0.66 -13.11 -5.85
N PRO A 194 0.73 -13.69 -7.06
CA PRO A 194 -0.36 -13.57 -8.01
C PRO A 194 -1.63 -14.16 -7.39
N VAL A 195 -2.69 -13.34 -7.31
CA VAL A 195 -4.02 -13.78 -6.91
C VAL A 195 -4.62 -14.58 -8.07
N ASP A 196 -5.18 -15.76 -7.79
CA ASP A 196 -5.87 -16.56 -8.79
C ASP A 196 -7.09 -15.78 -9.32
N ALA A 197 -7.29 -15.81 -10.65
CA ALA A 197 -8.26 -14.95 -11.33
C ALA A 197 -9.75 -15.24 -11.00
N ASN A 198 -10.04 -16.30 -10.22
CA ASN A 198 -11.40 -16.66 -9.79
C ASN A 198 -11.55 -16.62 -8.25
N PRO A 199 -11.49 -15.43 -7.63
CA PRO A 199 -11.73 -15.31 -6.18
C PRO A 199 -13.19 -15.55 -5.80
N LEU A 200 -14.13 -15.32 -6.72
CA LEU A 200 -15.58 -15.44 -6.46
C LEU A 200 -16.12 -16.88 -6.46
N GLU A 201 -15.38 -17.85 -6.99
CA GLU A 201 -15.78 -19.27 -7.00
C GLU A 201 -14.99 -20.14 -6.01
N SER A 202 -13.97 -19.56 -5.37
CA SER A 202 -13.16 -20.21 -4.35
C SER A 202 -13.89 -20.17 -3.00
N SER A 203 -14.80 -21.13 -2.76
CA SER A 203 -15.38 -21.40 -1.43
C SER A 203 -14.37 -22.03 -0.45
N SER A 204 -13.08 -22.11 -0.82
CA SER A 204 -12.04 -22.63 0.06
C SER A 204 -11.68 -21.61 1.12
N SER A 205 -11.70 -22.05 2.39
CA SER A 205 -11.23 -21.26 3.52
C SER A 205 -9.78 -20.78 3.30
N PRO A 206 -9.43 -19.57 3.76
CA PRO A 206 -8.08 -19.05 3.60
C PRO A 206 -7.05 -20.01 4.19
N CYS A 207 -5.97 -20.28 3.45
CA CYS A 207 -4.93 -21.17 3.94
C CYS A 207 -4.25 -20.60 5.20
N ARG A 208 -3.67 -21.47 6.04
CA ARG A 208 -2.95 -21.07 7.27
C ARG A 208 -1.92 -19.96 7.01
N ARG A 209 -1.27 -19.98 5.86
CA ARG A 209 -0.28 -18.96 5.47
C ARG A 209 -0.92 -17.58 5.27
N THR A 210 -2.10 -17.51 4.66
CA THR A 210 -2.84 -16.25 4.48
C THR A 210 -3.20 -15.66 5.84
N TRP A 211 -3.73 -16.48 6.74
CA TRP A 211 -4.01 -16.06 8.12
C TRP A 211 -2.77 -15.55 8.85
N LEU A 212 -1.64 -16.26 8.76
CA LEU A 212 -0.39 -15.83 9.40
C LEU A 212 0.12 -14.50 8.83
N LEU A 213 0.03 -14.29 7.52
CA LEU A 213 0.43 -13.03 6.89
C LEU A 213 -0.49 -11.87 7.29
N ALA A 214 -1.80 -12.11 7.31
CA ALA A 214 -2.76 -11.11 7.74
C ALA A 214 -2.60 -10.73 9.21
N LEU A 215 -2.50 -11.72 10.10
CA LEU A 215 -2.25 -11.48 11.52
C LEU A 215 -0.90 -10.79 11.75
N GLY A 216 0.12 -11.13 10.95
CA GLY A 216 1.41 -10.43 10.96
C GLY A 216 1.27 -8.96 10.56
N ALA A 217 0.55 -8.67 9.47
CA ALA A 217 0.29 -7.31 9.01
C ALA A 217 -0.53 -6.50 10.03
N VAL A 218 -1.56 -7.10 10.61
CA VAL A 218 -2.36 -6.54 11.72
C VAL A 218 -1.46 -6.23 12.91
N GLY A 219 -0.59 -7.16 13.32
CA GLY A 219 0.34 -6.96 14.42
C GLY A 219 1.32 -5.80 14.16
N VAL A 220 1.91 -5.74 12.97
CA VAL A 220 2.80 -4.64 12.58
C VAL A 220 2.07 -3.31 12.58
N TYR A 221 0.88 -3.24 11.98
CA TYR A 221 0.06 -2.03 11.98
C TYR A 221 -0.26 -1.58 13.41
N CYS A 222 -0.75 -2.48 14.27
CA CYS A 222 -1.06 -2.15 15.66
C CYS A 222 0.16 -1.58 16.37
N VAL A 223 1.31 -2.26 16.31
CA VAL A 223 2.55 -1.80 16.98
C VAL A 223 2.94 -0.41 16.49
N CYS A 224 2.94 -0.16 15.18
CA CYS A 224 3.28 1.14 14.62
C CYS A 224 2.27 2.23 15.02
N ALA A 225 0.97 1.96 14.86
CA ALA A 225 -0.09 2.91 15.16
C ALA A 225 -0.10 3.29 16.65
N ILE A 226 -0.02 2.30 17.54
CA ILE A 226 0.06 2.51 19.00
C ILE A 226 1.30 3.33 19.34
N ALA A 227 2.48 2.97 18.80
CA ALA A 227 3.71 3.69 19.10
C ALA A 227 3.65 5.16 18.66
N ILE A 228 3.08 5.44 17.48
CA ILE A 228 2.90 6.81 16.99
C ILE A 228 1.91 7.58 17.85
N ASN A 229 0.76 6.98 18.17
CA ASN A 229 -0.29 7.63 18.98
C ASN A 229 0.20 7.92 20.39
N TRP A 230 0.87 6.97 21.04
CA TRP A 230 1.44 7.17 22.38
C TRP A 230 2.60 8.18 22.37
N ALA A 231 3.44 8.19 21.32
CA ALA A 231 4.44 9.24 21.17
C ALA A 231 3.79 10.62 21.04
N ARG A 232 2.68 10.75 20.30
CA ARG A 232 1.92 12.01 20.21
C ARG A 232 1.31 12.38 21.55
N TYR A 233 0.66 11.45 22.24
CA TYR A 233 0.12 11.65 23.59
C TYR A 233 1.20 12.18 24.55
N ASN A 234 2.37 11.54 24.58
CA ASN A 234 3.45 11.92 25.48
C ASN A 234 4.10 13.28 25.13
N ASN A 235 4.14 13.66 23.85
CA ASN A 235 4.78 14.91 23.41
C ASN A 235 3.83 16.11 23.41
N LEU A 236 2.52 15.89 23.19
CA LEU A 236 1.53 16.96 23.10
C LEU A 236 0.67 17.09 24.35
N LEU A 237 0.69 16.08 25.24
CA LEU A 237 -0.12 15.94 26.46
C LEU A 237 -1.65 16.03 26.27
N ILE A 238 -2.13 16.35 25.06
CA ILE A 238 -3.52 16.33 24.64
C ILE A 238 -3.55 15.88 23.17
N PRO A 239 -4.03 14.67 22.86
CA PRO A 239 -3.88 14.09 21.55
C PRO A 239 -5.12 14.38 20.69
N HIS A 240 -5.45 15.64 20.40
CA HIS A 240 -6.64 16.08 19.63
C HIS A 240 -7.92 16.28 20.48
N GLY A 241 -8.73 17.29 20.11
CA GLY A 241 -9.96 17.64 20.84
C GLY A 241 -10.97 16.49 20.91
N ASP A 242 -11.10 15.74 19.81
CA ASP A 242 -12.02 14.59 19.73
C ASP A 242 -11.64 13.48 20.72
N SER A 243 -10.34 13.19 20.82
CA SER A 243 -9.79 12.16 21.72
C SER A 243 -10.07 12.44 23.20
N ALA A 244 -9.85 13.68 23.64
CA ALA A 244 -10.19 14.09 25.01
C ALA A 244 -11.71 14.07 25.25
N MET A 245 -12.49 14.46 24.24
CA MET A 245 -13.95 14.43 24.28
C MET A 245 -14.49 13.00 24.44
N TYR A 246 -13.94 12.00 23.77
CA TYR A 246 -14.35 10.59 23.94
C TYR A 246 -14.05 10.02 25.34
N GLU A 247 -12.89 10.34 25.91
CA GLU A 247 -12.54 9.94 27.27
C GLU A 247 -13.46 10.61 28.29
N GLU A 248 -13.74 11.90 28.10
CA GLU A 248 -14.67 12.68 28.91
C GLU A 248 -16.08 12.08 28.89
N HIS A 249 -16.55 11.60 27.73
CA HIS A 249 -17.85 10.92 27.62
C HIS A 249 -17.92 9.64 28.43
N LEU A 250 -16.89 8.79 28.36
CA LEU A 250 -16.83 7.57 29.17
C LEU A 250 -16.86 7.90 30.66
N TRP A 251 -16.10 8.91 31.07
CA TRP A 251 -16.10 9.39 32.45
C TRP A 251 -17.49 9.94 32.86
N ASN A 252 -18.12 10.79 32.04
CA ASN A 252 -19.42 11.38 32.33
C ASN A 252 -20.52 10.32 32.44
N VAL A 253 -20.50 9.28 31.60
CA VAL A 253 -21.46 8.18 31.66
C VAL A 253 -21.35 7.41 32.98
N TRP A 254 -20.13 7.10 33.45
CA TRP A 254 -19.94 6.42 34.74
C TRP A 254 -20.37 7.26 35.94
N HIS A 255 -20.24 8.58 35.84
CA HIS A 255 -20.60 9.50 36.91
C HIS A 255 -22.06 9.98 36.83
N GLY A 256 -22.89 9.32 36.01
CA GLY A 256 -24.32 9.61 35.91
C GLY A 256 -24.66 10.94 35.21
N LYS A 257 -23.67 11.56 34.55
CA LYS A 257 -23.84 12.83 33.81
C LYS A 257 -24.35 12.63 32.38
N GLY A 258 -24.37 11.38 31.91
CA GLY A 258 -24.84 10.99 30.57
C GLY A 258 -23.83 11.34 29.48
N PHE A 259 -24.32 11.57 28.25
CA PHE A 259 -23.50 11.90 27.07
C PHE A 259 -23.30 13.41 26.91
N ARG A 260 -23.16 14.14 28.01
CA ARG A 260 -22.82 15.57 27.94
C ARG A 260 -21.31 15.70 27.70
N SER A 261 -20.91 16.63 26.85
CA SER A 261 -19.51 17.07 26.75
C SER A 261 -19.37 18.44 27.40
N TYR A 262 -18.54 18.58 28.43
CA TYR A 262 -18.15 19.88 28.96
C TYR A 262 -17.10 20.57 28.09
N LEU A 263 -16.39 19.81 27.25
CA LEU A 263 -15.50 20.35 26.22
C LEU A 263 -16.25 21.02 25.05
N ASP A 264 -17.55 20.76 24.92
CA ASP A 264 -18.45 21.37 23.93
C ASP A 264 -19.68 22.01 24.60
N ASP A 265 -19.44 22.93 25.55
CA ASP A 265 -20.45 23.78 26.22
C ASP A 265 -21.65 23.02 26.84
N GLY A 266 -21.44 21.77 27.26
CA GLY A 266 -22.48 20.94 27.89
C GLY A 266 -23.45 20.30 26.88
N ARG A 267 -23.15 20.34 25.58
CA ARG A 267 -23.99 19.74 24.53
C ARG A 267 -24.11 18.23 24.68
N LEU A 268 -25.25 17.72 24.19
CA LEU A 268 -25.54 16.29 24.16
C LEU A 268 -24.88 15.67 22.93
N PHE A 269 -23.79 14.93 23.17
CA PHE A 269 -22.98 14.32 22.13
C PHE A 269 -23.75 13.35 21.23
N LEU A 270 -24.74 12.64 21.78
CA LEU A 270 -25.61 11.74 21.00
C LEU A 270 -26.37 12.45 19.87
N GLY A 271 -26.60 13.76 19.98
CA GLY A 271 -27.25 14.56 18.94
C GLY A 271 -26.34 14.95 17.78
N GLU A 272 -25.02 14.94 18.00
CA GLU A 272 -24.03 15.39 17.00
C GLU A 272 -23.29 14.21 16.37
N HIS A 273 -22.93 13.20 17.17
CA HIS A 273 -22.25 12.00 16.70
C HIS A 273 -22.93 10.74 17.28
N PRO A 274 -23.68 9.97 16.48
CA PRO A 274 -24.28 8.71 16.91
C PRO A 274 -23.21 7.60 17.00
N GLN A 275 -22.25 7.76 17.91
CA GLN A 275 -21.10 6.89 18.08
C GLN A 275 -21.20 6.04 19.34
N VAL A 276 -22.39 5.54 19.70
CA VAL A 276 -22.64 4.74 20.93
C VAL A 276 -21.66 3.58 21.13
N VAL A 277 -21.06 3.09 20.03
CA VAL A 277 -20.06 2.01 20.03
C VAL A 277 -18.87 2.25 20.96
N HIS A 278 -18.44 3.49 21.22
CA HIS A 278 -17.33 3.75 22.15
C HIS A 278 -17.67 3.35 23.60
N LEU A 279 -18.95 3.27 23.97
CA LEU A 279 -19.37 2.74 25.27
C LEU A 279 -19.00 1.26 25.45
N LEU A 280 -18.81 0.50 24.38
CA LEU A 280 -18.32 -0.88 24.49
C LEU A 280 -16.88 -0.93 25.02
N LEU A 281 -16.13 0.17 24.93
CA LEU A 281 -14.79 0.31 25.51
C LEU A 281 -14.81 0.63 27.01
N SER A 282 -15.99 0.93 27.57
CA SER A 282 -16.18 1.24 29.00
C SER A 282 -15.54 0.21 29.93
N PRO A 283 -15.77 -1.11 29.81
CA PRO A 283 -15.15 -2.07 30.72
C PRO A 283 -13.62 -2.05 30.69
N LEU A 284 -13.04 -1.81 29.51
CA LEU A 284 -11.58 -1.75 29.33
C LEU A 284 -11.01 -0.45 29.92
N HIS A 285 -11.66 0.68 29.63
CA HIS A 285 -11.30 1.95 30.22
C HIS A 285 -11.44 1.93 31.75
N TRP A 286 -12.39 1.17 32.30
CA TRP A 286 -12.57 1.08 33.75
C TRP A 286 -11.40 0.36 34.43
N LEU A 287 -10.90 -0.71 33.79
CA LEU A 287 -9.72 -1.44 34.26
C LEU A 287 -8.44 -0.63 34.11
N TRP A 288 -8.36 0.20 33.07
CA TRP A 288 -7.23 1.07 32.81
C TRP A 288 -7.74 2.44 32.33
N PRO A 289 -7.97 3.39 33.26
CA PRO A 289 -8.56 4.70 32.97
C PRO A 289 -7.48 5.61 32.39
N SER A 290 -7.17 5.37 31.13
CA SER A 290 -6.21 6.14 30.36
C SER A 290 -6.66 6.24 28.91
N HIS A 291 -6.53 7.44 28.36
CA HIS A 291 -6.65 7.70 26.93
C HIS A 291 -5.87 6.70 26.05
N GLN A 292 -4.69 6.29 26.49
CA GLN A 292 -3.83 5.35 25.77
C GLN A 292 -4.50 4.01 25.49
N VAL A 293 -5.45 3.59 26.34
CA VAL A 293 -6.25 2.38 26.16
C VAL A 293 -7.29 2.56 25.07
N LEU A 294 -7.86 3.76 24.94
CA LEU A 294 -8.81 4.06 23.88
C LEU A 294 -8.10 4.08 22.52
N GLU A 295 -6.93 4.72 22.42
CA GLU A 295 -6.09 4.69 21.21
C GLU A 295 -5.64 3.27 20.84
N LEU A 296 -5.32 2.45 21.85
CA LEU A 296 -5.02 1.03 21.67
C LEU A 296 -6.21 0.29 21.06
N CYS A 297 -7.40 0.46 21.65
CA CYS A 297 -8.62 -0.20 21.19
C CYS A 297 -9.02 0.25 19.78
N GLU A 298 -8.89 1.54 19.47
CA GLU A 298 -9.13 2.07 18.13
C GLU A 298 -8.18 1.44 17.11
N SER A 299 -6.87 1.43 17.41
CA SER A 299 -5.85 0.86 16.52
C SER A 299 -6.10 -0.63 16.27
N VAL A 300 -6.41 -1.39 17.32
CA VAL A 300 -6.74 -2.82 17.22
C VAL A 300 -8.04 -3.04 16.46
N GLY A 301 -9.07 -2.22 16.71
CA GLY A 301 -10.36 -2.29 16.03
C GLY A 301 -10.24 -2.05 14.52
N LEU A 302 -9.50 -1.01 14.12
CA LEU A 302 -9.19 -0.72 12.71
C LEU A 302 -8.43 -1.87 12.06
N ALA A 303 -7.42 -2.41 12.75
CA ALA A 303 -6.64 -3.52 12.24
C ALA A 303 -7.47 -4.80 12.09
N ALA A 304 -8.35 -5.09 13.07
CA ALA A 304 -9.25 -6.23 13.03
C ALA A 304 -10.26 -6.13 11.88
N GLY A 305 -10.66 -4.91 11.49
CA GLY A 305 -11.49 -4.67 10.30
C GLY A 305 -10.89 -5.24 9.01
N ALA A 306 -9.56 -5.27 8.90
CA ALA A 306 -8.88 -5.89 7.75
C ALA A 306 -9.03 -7.42 7.70
N LEU A 307 -9.29 -8.08 8.84
CA LEU A 307 -9.51 -9.53 8.90
C LEU A 307 -10.89 -9.93 8.38
N ALA A 308 -11.88 -9.03 8.40
CA ALA A 308 -13.23 -9.30 7.92
C ALA A 308 -13.33 -9.49 6.39
N ILE A 309 -12.25 -9.16 5.67
CA ILE A 309 -12.16 -9.23 4.20
C ILE A 309 -11.49 -10.56 3.76
N LEU A 310 -10.99 -11.37 4.70
CA LEU A 310 -10.37 -12.68 4.46
C LEU A 310 -11.39 -13.82 4.50
#